data_AF-A0A1G1WIJ6-F1
#
_entry.id   AF-A0A1G1WIJ6-F1
#
_cell.length_a   1.000
_cell.length_b   1.000
_cell.length_c   1.000
_cell.angle_alpha   90.00
_cell.angle_beta   90.00
_cell.angle_gamma   90.00
#
_symmetry.space_group_name_H-M   'P 1'
#
loop_
_entity.id
_entity.type
_entity.pdbx_description
1 polymer ?
#
loop_
_entity_poly.entity_id
_entity_poly.type
_entity_poly.pdbx_seq_one_letter_code
_entity_poly.pdbx_strand_id
1 'polypeptide(L)'
;MAQKIDLIRQALSAAESSLKLARQLLSEVEREGLWNKPKAKELPGILGVFDGQNMVTEKGETYPVPENYASKSILVVGDTLKLVEQGREKRFKQIEHVKRHKTTGILAKKEGKWAAVTPEGSYKLLPASVEHYGAQVGTEVLVQLPANNLQSTWAAVEKINKKEGSKVEEKSTSS
;
A
#
# COMPACT_ATOMS: atom_id res chain seq x y z
N MET A 1 60.17 -15.18 34.18
CA MET A 1 58.90 -14.40 34.21
C MET A 1 58.70 -13.62 32.90
N ALA A 2 59.74 -12.95 32.37
CA ALA A 2 59.73 -12.26 31.07
C ALA A 2 59.23 -13.11 29.88
N GLN A 3 59.78 -14.32 29.69
CA GLN A 3 59.39 -15.22 28.58
C GLN A 3 57.89 -15.59 28.56
N LYS A 4 57.25 -15.71 29.74
CA LYS A 4 55.80 -15.97 29.82
C LYS A 4 54.98 -14.76 29.40
N ILE A 5 55.47 -13.55 29.70
CA ILE A 5 54.82 -12.29 29.30
C ILE A 5 54.91 -12.12 27.78
N ASP A 6 56.05 -12.44 27.16
CA ASP A 6 56.20 -12.39 25.70
C ASP A 6 55.29 -13.40 24.98
N LEU A 7 55.17 -14.62 25.50
CA LEU A 7 54.23 -15.61 24.98
C LEU A 7 52.77 -15.14 25.09
N ILE A 8 52.40 -14.52 26.20
CA ILE A 8 51.05 -13.95 26.38
C ILE A 8 50.81 -12.79 25.40
N ARG A 9 51.81 -11.93 25.17
CA ARG A 9 51.71 -10.83 24.19
C ARG A 9 51.57 -11.34 22.75
N GLN A 10 52.30 -12.38 22.39
CA GLN A 10 52.18 -13.03 21.07
C GLN A 10 50.79 -13.68 20.91
N ALA A 11 50.31 -14.38 21.93
CA ALA A 11 48.98 -14.99 21.92
C ALA A 11 47.87 -13.93 21.80
N LEU A 12 48.00 -12.79 22.49
CA LEU A 12 47.05 -11.69 22.42
C LEU A 12 47.03 -11.07 21.00
N SER A 13 48.19 -10.81 20.42
CA SER A 13 48.29 -10.26 19.06
C SER A 13 47.71 -11.20 17.99
N ALA A 14 47.93 -12.51 18.14
CA ALA A 14 47.33 -13.51 17.26
C ALA A 14 45.80 -13.56 17.39
N ALA A 15 45.27 -13.43 18.61
CA ALA A 15 43.83 -13.37 18.86
C ALA A 15 43.21 -12.09 18.27
N GLU A 16 43.86 -10.94 18.42
CA GLU A 16 43.41 -9.67 17.82
C GLU A 16 43.36 -9.74 16.29
N SER A 17 44.38 -10.32 15.67
CA SER A 17 44.41 -10.54 14.21
C SER A 17 43.27 -11.47 13.76
N SER A 18 43.04 -12.55 14.51
CA SER A 18 41.95 -13.50 14.24
C SER A 18 40.57 -12.85 14.37
N LEU A 19 40.37 -12.00 15.40
CA LEU A 19 39.14 -11.23 15.58
C LEU A 19 38.93 -10.20 14.47
N LYS A 20 40.01 -9.58 13.98
CA LYS A 20 39.95 -8.65 12.85
C LYS A 20 39.50 -9.36 11.57
N LEU A 21 40.05 -10.54 11.28
CA LEU A 21 39.61 -11.37 10.17
C LEU A 21 38.16 -11.80 10.32
N ALA A 22 37.75 -12.27 11.50
CA ALA A 22 36.36 -12.66 11.76
C ALA A 22 35.38 -11.50 11.57
N ARG A 23 35.74 -10.28 11.98
CA ARG A 23 34.94 -9.07 11.73
C ARG A 23 34.84 -8.73 10.24
N GLN A 24 35.92 -8.91 9.48
CA GLN A 24 35.92 -8.66 8.05
C GLN A 24 35.03 -9.65 7.30
N LEU A 25 35.15 -10.95 7.63
CA LEU A 25 34.28 -12.00 7.09
C LEU A 25 32.82 -11.77 7.49
N LEU A 26 32.55 -11.36 8.74
CA LEU A 26 31.21 -11.03 9.19
C LEU A 26 30.64 -9.84 8.39
N SER A 27 31.42 -8.79 8.14
CA SER A 27 31.00 -7.65 7.32
C SER A 27 30.76 -8.01 5.86
N GLU A 28 31.46 -9.02 5.34
CA GLU A 28 31.26 -9.56 4.00
C GLU A 28 29.97 -10.38 3.93
N VAL A 29 29.74 -11.26 4.91
CA VAL A 29 28.48 -12.02 5.08
C VAL A 29 27.29 -11.10 5.38
N GLU A 30 27.46 -10.01 6.13
CA GLU A 30 26.42 -9.01 6.35
C GLU A 30 26.13 -8.24 5.05
N ARG A 31 27.13 -7.94 4.22
CA ARG A 31 26.93 -7.34 2.89
C ARG A 31 26.24 -8.30 1.93
N GLU A 32 26.58 -9.58 1.93
CA GLU A 32 25.89 -10.61 1.16
C GLU A 32 24.48 -10.88 1.71
N GLY A 33 24.30 -10.89 3.02
CA GLY A 33 23.02 -11.02 3.72
C GLY A 33 22.10 -9.81 3.57
N LEU A 34 22.65 -8.61 3.32
CA LEU A 34 21.90 -7.42 2.92
C LEU A 34 21.36 -7.53 1.49
N TRP A 35 22.02 -8.31 0.61
CA TRP A 35 21.45 -8.72 -0.68
C TRP A 35 20.39 -9.82 -0.53
N ASN A 36 20.47 -10.57 0.56
CA ASN A 36 19.60 -11.70 0.89
C ASN A 36 18.47 -11.38 1.88
N LYS A 37 18.17 -10.10 2.17
CA LYS A 37 16.80 -9.75 2.54
C LYS A 37 15.98 -10.00 1.28
N PRO A 38 15.10 -11.02 1.23
CA PRO A 38 14.26 -11.18 0.06
C PRO A 38 13.50 -9.87 -0.09
N LYS A 39 13.80 -9.14 -1.17
CA LYS A 39 12.91 -8.07 -1.63
C LYS A 39 11.54 -8.73 -1.66
N ALA A 40 10.47 -8.04 -1.25
CA ALA A 40 9.11 -8.61 -1.20
C ALA A 40 8.66 -9.33 -2.51
N LYS A 41 9.43 -9.15 -3.60
CA LYS A 41 9.43 -9.90 -4.85
C LYS A 41 9.72 -11.41 -4.75
N GLU A 42 10.39 -11.94 -3.73
CA GLU A 42 10.84 -13.35 -3.68
C GLU A 42 10.04 -14.29 -2.76
N LEU A 43 9.06 -13.78 -2.01
CA LEU A 43 8.08 -14.66 -1.36
C LEU A 43 7.32 -15.44 -2.45
N PRO A 44 7.15 -16.77 -2.38
CA PRO A 44 6.22 -17.48 -3.25
C PRO A 44 4.86 -16.81 -3.09
N GLY A 45 4.30 -16.34 -4.19
CA GLY A 45 3.12 -15.52 -4.15
C GLY A 45 2.60 -15.27 -5.55
N ILE A 46 1.29 -15.16 -5.65
CA ILE A 46 0.58 -15.08 -6.91
C ILE A 46 0.49 -13.61 -7.30
N LEU A 47 0.97 -13.27 -8.49
CA LEU A 47 0.84 -11.93 -9.07
C LEU A 47 -0.49 -11.81 -9.80
N GLY A 48 -1.10 -10.63 -9.69
CA GLY A 48 -2.30 -10.29 -10.45
C GLY A 48 -2.56 -8.80 -10.48
N VAL A 49 -3.54 -8.41 -11.29
CA VAL A 49 -3.96 -7.04 -11.54
C VAL A 49 -5.27 -6.78 -10.82
N PHE A 50 -5.36 -5.66 -10.12
CA PHE A 50 -6.58 -5.26 -9.44
C PHE A 50 -7.65 -4.80 -10.42
N ASP A 51 -8.86 -5.35 -10.35
CA ASP A 51 -10.01 -5.01 -11.21
C ASP A 51 -11.00 -4.02 -10.57
N GLY A 52 -10.76 -3.64 -9.30
CA GLY A 52 -11.64 -2.79 -8.50
C GLY A 52 -12.25 -3.50 -7.29
N GLN A 53 -12.35 -4.83 -7.31
CA GLN A 53 -12.79 -5.63 -6.15
C GLN A 53 -11.93 -6.88 -5.92
N ASN A 54 -11.34 -7.41 -6.97
CA ASN A 54 -10.56 -8.64 -7.00
C ASN A 54 -9.17 -8.39 -7.61
N MET A 55 -8.24 -9.29 -7.32
CA MET A 55 -6.98 -9.44 -8.01
C MET A 55 -7.14 -10.54 -9.05
N VAL A 56 -6.92 -10.22 -10.32
CA VAL A 56 -7.00 -11.17 -11.45
C VAL A 56 -5.59 -11.58 -11.87
N THR A 57 -5.28 -12.86 -11.83
CA THR A 57 -3.96 -13.38 -12.20
C THR A 57 -3.82 -13.47 -13.73
N GLU A 58 -2.59 -13.64 -14.21
CA GLU A 58 -2.33 -13.90 -15.64
C GLU A 58 -3.02 -15.17 -16.15
N LYS A 59 -3.32 -16.12 -15.25
CA LYS A 59 -4.07 -17.35 -15.55
C LYS A 59 -5.59 -17.14 -15.57
N GLY A 60 -6.07 -15.93 -15.29
CA GLY A 60 -7.50 -15.60 -15.22
C GLY A 60 -8.17 -15.97 -13.90
N GLU A 61 -7.41 -16.40 -12.89
CA GLU A 61 -7.96 -16.68 -11.56
C GLU A 61 -8.25 -15.38 -10.83
N THR A 62 -9.38 -15.30 -10.12
CA THR A 62 -9.76 -14.10 -9.37
C THR A 62 -9.68 -14.35 -7.87
N TYR A 63 -9.09 -13.39 -7.16
CA TYR A 63 -8.93 -13.43 -5.71
C TYR A 63 -9.59 -12.19 -5.09
N PRO A 64 -10.62 -12.33 -4.24
CA PRO A 64 -11.29 -11.18 -3.65
C PRO A 64 -10.35 -10.39 -2.75
N VAL A 65 -10.25 -9.09 -2.99
CA VAL A 65 -9.41 -8.19 -2.20
C VAL A 65 -10.28 -7.54 -1.12
N PRO A 66 -9.88 -7.55 0.15
CA PRO A 66 -10.63 -6.89 1.21
C PRO A 66 -10.82 -5.39 0.92
N GLU A 67 -12.07 -4.91 0.98
CA GLU A 67 -12.40 -3.50 0.68
C GLU A 67 -11.60 -2.52 1.57
N ASN A 68 -11.40 -2.88 2.83
CA ASN A 68 -10.61 -2.08 3.79
C ASN A 68 -9.14 -1.95 3.41
N TYR A 69 -8.57 -2.98 2.76
CA TYR A 69 -7.20 -2.90 2.26
C TYR A 69 -7.16 -2.01 1.01
N ALA A 70 -8.11 -2.22 0.09
CA ALA A 70 -8.20 -1.45 -1.14
C ALA A 70 -8.45 0.05 -0.88
N SER A 71 -9.26 0.39 0.12
CA SER A 71 -9.53 1.77 0.53
C SER A 71 -8.31 2.44 1.15
N LYS A 72 -7.64 1.78 2.11
CA LYS A 72 -6.46 2.33 2.80
C LYS A 72 -5.25 2.49 1.89
N SER A 73 -5.07 1.57 0.94
CA SER A 73 -3.97 1.63 -0.04
C SER A 73 -4.29 2.43 -1.29
N ILE A 74 -5.52 2.96 -1.41
CA ILE A 74 -6.00 3.72 -2.58
C ILE A 74 -5.66 2.94 -3.87
N LEU A 75 -6.13 1.68 -3.93
CA LEU A 75 -5.87 0.79 -5.06
C LEU A 75 -6.69 1.23 -6.26
N VAL A 76 -6.01 1.44 -7.39
CA VAL A 76 -6.60 1.81 -8.67
C VAL A 76 -6.69 0.58 -9.55
N VAL A 77 -7.74 0.47 -10.36
CA VAL A 77 -7.87 -0.60 -11.36
C VAL A 77 -6.64 -0.60 -12.26
N GLY A 78 -5.97 -1.75 -12.39
CA GLY A 78 -4.70 -1.87 -13.09
C GLY A 78 -3.47 -1.92 -12.17
N ASP A 79 -3.60 -1.63 -10.86
CA ASP A 79 -2.49 -1.81 -9.92
C ASP A 79 -2.10 -3.29 -9.80
N THR A 80 -0.80 -3.57 -9.81
CA THR A 80 -0.28 -4.93 -9.67
C THR A 80 -0.17 -5.29 -8.20
N LEU A 81 -0.89 -6.34 -7.80
CA LEU A 81 -0.88 -6.90 -6.48
C LEU A 81 -0.16 -8.25 -6.47
N LYS A 82 0.42 -8.57 -5.32
CA LYS A 82 0.96 -9.89 -5.01
C LYS A 82 0.22 -10.43 -3.80
N LEU A 83 -0.43 -11.57 -4.00
CA LEU A 83 -0.96 -12.38 -2.93
C LEU A 83 0.18 -13.20 -2.34
N VAL A 84 0.50 -12.94 -1.08
CA VAL A 84 1.44 -13.74 -0.30
C VAL A 84 0.65 -14.56 0.70
N GLU A 85 0.81 -15.88 0.65
CA GLU A 85 0.28 -16.78 1.67
C GLU A 85 1.31 -16.91 2.78
N GLN A 86 1.04 -16.31 3.94
CA GLN A 86 1.84 -16.51 5.14
C GLN A 86 1.10 -17.43 6.10
N GLY A 87 1.39 -18.72 6.01
CA GLY A 87 0.74 -19.75 6.82
C GLY A 87 -0.74 -19.90 6.44
N ARG A 88 -1.65 -19.50 7.35
CA ARG A 88 -3.11 -19.56 7.11
C ARG A 88 -3.71 -18.24 6.63
N GLU A 89 -2.93 -17.16 6.64
CA GLU A 89 -3.43 -15.83 6.29
C GLU A 89 -2.98 -15.41 4.88
N LYS A 90 -3.96 -14.98 4.10
CA LYS A 90 -3.77 -14.43 2.76
C LYS A 90 -3.55 -12.93 2.86
N ARG A 91 -2.37 -12.44 2.47
CA ARG A 91 -2.04 -11.01 2.51
C ARG A 91 -1.75 -10.48 1.11
N PHE A 92 -2.49 -9.46 0.72
CA PHE A 92 -2.21 -8.71 -0.50
C PHE A 92 -1.13 -7.67 -0.22
N LYS A 93 -0.18 -7.57 -1.14
CA LYS A 93 0.85 -6.53 -1.17
C LYS A 93 0.84 -5.87 -2.54
N GLN A 94 0.70 -4.56 -2.56
CA GLN A 94 0.87 -3.80 -3.79
C GLN A 94 2.34 -3.82 -4.22
N ILE A 95 2.57 -4.20 -5.47
CA ILE A 95 3.90 -4.31 -6.07
C ILE A 95 4.19 -3.13 -6.98
N GLU A 96 3.20 -2.76 -7.79
CA GLU A 96 3.35 -1.72 -8.79
C GLU A 96 2.10 -0.86 -8.88
N HIS A 97 2.34 0.43 -9.06
CA HIS A 97 1.30 1.42 -9.28
C HIS A 97 1.11 1.64 -10.77
N VAL A 98 -0.13 1.57 -11.25
CA VAL A 98 -0.47 2.00 -12.60
C VAL A 98 -0.37 3.52 -12.70
N LYS A 99 -0.18 4.05 -13.92
CA LYS A 99 -0.28 5.50 -14.15
C LYS A 99 -1.68 5.99 -13.75
N ARG A 100 -1.74 7.02 -12.91
CA ARG A 100 -2.97 7.50 -12.30
C ARG A 100 -3.35 8.88 -12.83
N HIS A 101 -4.61 9.04 -13.19
CA HIS A 101 -5.22 10.31 -13.52
C HIS A 101 -6.06 10.77 -12.32
N LYS A 102 -5.71 11.91 -11.73
CA LYS A 102 -6.46 12.48 -10.61
C LYS A 102 -7.52 13.42 -11.15
N THR A 103 -8.76 13.23 -10.74
CA THR A 103 -9.86 14.09 -11.12
C THR A 103 -10.79 14.32 -9.94
N THR A 104 -11.49 15.44 -9.96
CA THR A 104 -12.47 15.79 -8.95
C THR A 104 -13.86 15.36 -9.43
N GLY A 105 -14.62 14.73 -8.55
CA GLY A 105 -15.99 14.31 -8.82
C GLY A 105 -16.94 14.65 -7.69
N ILE A 106 -18.23 14.51 -7.95
CA ILE A 106 -19.29 14.62 -6.96
C ILE A 106 -19.71 13.22 -6.52
N LEU A 107 -19.73 12.99 -5.20
CA LEU A 107 -20.19 11.73 -4.63
C LEU A 107 -21.70 11.57 -4.86
N ALA A 108 -22.09 10.47 -5.47
CA ALA A 108 -23.45 10.07 -5.76
C ALA A 108 -23.72 8.67 -5.19
N LYS A 109 -25.00 8.34 -5.02
CA LYS A 109 -25.44 6.99 -4.66
C LYS A 109 -26.34 6.45 -5.76
N LYS A 110 -25.88 5.41 -6.46
CA LYS A 110 -26.61 4.77 -7.56
C LYS A 110 -26.96 3.34 -7.15
N GLU A 111 -28.24 3.01 -7.14
CA GLU A 111 -28.74 1.67 -6.78
C GLU A 111 -28.23 1.18 -5.41
N GLY A 112 -28.12 2.08 -4.44
CA GLY A 112 -27.60 1.78 -3.10
C GLY A 112 -26.07 1.71 -3.01
N LYS A 113 -25.34 1.73 -4.13
CA LYS A 113 -23.86 1.73 -4.16
C LYS A 113 -23.30 3.13 -4.33
N TRP A 114 -22.15 3.38 -3.74
CA TRP A 114 -21.45 4.65 -3.88
C TRP A 114 -20.82 4.79 -5.26
N ALA A 115 -20.94 5.97 -5.86
CA ALA A 115 -20.35 6.31 -7.14
C ALA A 115 -19.81 7.74 -7.12
N ALA A 116 -18.75 8.04 -7.87
CA ALA A 116 -18.32 9.39 -8.17
C ALA A 116 -18.74 9.75 -9.59
N VAL A 117 -19.32 10.94 -9.76
CA VAL A 117 -19.59 11.54 -11.07
C VAL A 117 -18.51 12.55 -11.35
N THR A 118 -17.66 12.29 -12.34
CA THR A 118 -16.58 13.18 -12.79
C THR A 118 -16.88 13.64 -14.23
N PRO A 119 -16.12 14.59 -14.79
CA PRO A 119 -16.26 14.99 -16.19
C PRO A 119 -16.06 13.83 -17.18
N GLU A 120 -15.24 12.85 -16.80
CA GLU A 120 -14.90 11.69 -17.63
C GLU A 120 -15.98 10.59 -17.62
N GLY A 121 -16.85 10.57 -16.61
CA GLY A 121 -17.90 9.58 -16.48
C GLY A 121 -18.36 9.33 -15.04
N SER A 122 -19.09 8.22 -14.85
CA SER A 122 -19.54 7.77 -13.53
C SER A 122 -18.82 6.49 -13.13
N TYR A 123 -18.15 6.53 -11.99
CA TYR A 123 -17.31 5.45 -11.48
C TYR A 123 -17.84 4.94 -10.15
N LYS A 124 -17.83 3.62 -9.94
CA LYS A 124 -18.17 3.02 -8.65
C LYS A 124 -17.04 3.25 -7.66
N LEU A 125 -17.41 3.48 -6.40
CA LEU A 125 -16.49 3.64 -5.29
C LEU A 125 -16.69 2.51 -4.29
N LEU A 126 -15.61 2.16 -3.60
CA LEU A 126 -15.68 1.22 -2.48
C LEU A 126 -16.41 1.88 -1.29
N PRO A 127 -17.46 1.23 -0.75
CA PRO A 127 -18.14 1.70 0.47
C PRO A 127 -17.17 1.98 1.61
N ALA A 128 -16.21 1.08 1.85
CA ALA A 128 -15.20 1.25 2.89
C ALA A 128 -14.40 2.56 2.73
N SER A 129 -14.13 3.01 1.50
CA SER A 129 -13.46 4.29 1.26
C SER A 129 -14.34 5.47 1.65
N VAL A 130 -15.62 5.44 1.31
CA VAL A 130 -16.56 6.53 1.61
C VAL A 130 -16.85 6.63 3.11
N GLU A 131 -17.07 5.49 3.74
CA GLU A 131 -17.32 5.38 5.19
C GLU A 131 -16.12 5.86 6.01
N HIS A 132 -14.89 5.53 5.58
CA HIS A 132 -13.67 5.97 6.24
C HIS A 132 -13.56 7.51 6.35
N TYR A 133 -14.06 8.24 5.34
CA TYR A 133 -14.06 9.70 5.35
C TYR A 133 -15.39 10.32 5.80
N GLY A 134 -16.44 9.51 6.04
CA GLY A 134 -17.76 9.97 6.47
C GLY A 134 -18.44 10.95 5.49
N ALA A 135 -18.25 10.76 4.18
CA ALA A 135 -18.82 11.67 3.18
C ALA A 135 -20.29 11.40 2.87
N GLN A 136 -20.98 12.46 2.47
CA GLN A 136 -22.38 12.42 2.08
C GLN A 136 -22.54 12.66 0.58
N VAL A 137 -23.66 12.19 0.02
CA VAL A 137 -24.05 12.46 -1.36
C VAL A 137 -24.00 13.98 -1.62
N GLY A 138 -23.42 14.40 -2.73
CA GLY A 138 -23.18 15.80 -3.08
C GLY A 138 -21.84 16.36 -2.63
N THR A 139 -21.05 15.62 -1.85
CA THR A 139 -19.71 16.05 -1.44
C THR A 139 -18.73 15.93 -2.61
N GLU A 140 -17.81 16.89 -2.70
CA GLU A 140 -16.73 16.87 -3.68
C GLU A 140 -15.63 15.90 -3.21
N VAL A 141 -15.25 14.97 -4.09
CA VAL A 141 -14.27 13.93 -3.82
C VAL A 141 -13.17 13.94 -4.87
N LEU A 142 -11.93 13.83 -4.43
CA LEU A 142 -10.78 13.62 -5.31
C LEU A 142 -10.62 12.13 -5.52
N VAL A 143 -10.77 11.69 -6.77
CA VAL A 143 -10.67 10.29 -7.17
C VAL A 143 -9.48 10.06 -8.10
N GLN A 144 -8.93 8.84 -8.03
CA GLN A 144 -7.88 8.37 -8.92
C GLN A 144 -8.45 7.34 -9.89
N LEU A 145 -8.22 7.60 -11.16
CA LEU A 145 -8.56 6.74 -12.29
C LEU A 145 -7.27 6.18 -12.92
N PRO A 146 -7.34 5.03 -13.59
CA PRO A 146 -6.22 4.57 -14.40
C PRO A 146 -6.06 5.46 -15.63
N ALA A 147 -4.90 6.10 -15.79
CA ALA A 147 -4.63 7.02 -16.90
C ALA A 147 -4.62 6.30 -18.27
N ASN A 148 -4.36 4.99 -18.28
CA ASN A 148 -4.43 4.14 -19.45
C ASN A 148 -5.87 3.67 -19.79
N ASN A 149 -6.82 3.79 -18.86
CA ASN A 149 -8.20 3.39 -19.09
C ASN A 149 -9.19 4.28 -18.30
N LEU A 150 -9.56 5.42 -18.90
CA LEU A 150 -10.55 6.32 -18.31
C LEU A 150 -11.97 5.73 -18.31
N GLN A 151 -12.24 4.61 -18.99
CA GLN A 151 -13.53 3.92 -18.97
C GLN A 151 -13.62 2.83 -17.88
N SER A 152 -12.73 2.88 -16.88
CA SER A 152 -12.78 1.97 -15.74
C SER A 152 -14.15 2.01 -15.05
N THR A 153 -14.61 0.87 -14.53
CA THR A 153 -15.85 0.82 -13.75
C THR A 153 -15.67 1.34 -12.32
N TRP A 154 -14.44 1.27 -11.81
CA TRP A 154 -14.10 1.62 -10.42
C TRP A 154 -13.09 2.76 -10.35
N ALA A 155 -13.26 3.61 -9.35
CA ALA A 155 -12.32 4.67 -9.00
C ALA A 155 -11.90 4.56 -7.53
N ALA A 156 -10.66 4.97 -7.23
CA ALA A 156 -10.14 5.00 -5.88
C ALA A 156 -10.35 6.40 -5.28
N VAL A 157 -10.85 6.49 -4.04
CA VAL A 157 -10.98 7.78 -3.33
C VAL A 157 -9.63 8.12 -2.70
N GLU A 158 -9.06 9.27 -3.04
CA GLU A 158 -7.82 9.76 -2.44
C GLU A 158 -8.12 10.69 -1.25
N LYS A 159 -9.02 11.65 -1.47
CA LYS A 159 -9.40 12.68 -0.49
C LYS A 159 -10.83 13.13 -0.72
N ILE A 160 -11.42 13.72 0.31
CA ILE A 160 -12.74 14.32 0.25
C ILE A 160 -12.61 15.79 0.62
N ASN A 161 -13.02 16.67 -0.31
CA ASN A 161 -13.15 18.09 -0.05
C ASN A 161 -14.52 18.28 0.60
N LYS A 162 -14.55 18.20 1.93
CA LYS A 162 -15.71 18.67 2.67
C LYS A 162 -15.77 20.19 2.42
N LYS A 163 -16.74 20.65 1.63
CA LYS A 163 -17.10 22.07 1.67
C LYS A 163 -17.51 22.34 3.11
N GLU A 164 -16.65 23.05 3.86
CA GLU A 164 -17.10 23.74 5.06
C GLU A 164 -18.22 24.67 4.61
N GLY A 165 -19.46 24.30 4.95
CA GLY A 165 -20.64 25.10 4.72
C GLY A 165 -21.54 25.01 5.92
N SER A 166 -21.72 26.15 6.60
CA SER A 166 -22.77 26.46 7.59
C SER A 166 -22.43 26.19 9.07
N LYS A 167 -21.74 27.14 9.71
CA LYS A 167 -22.16 27.55 11.07
C LYS A 167 -23.56 28.16 10.90
N VAL A 168 -24.60 27.41 11.22
CA VAL A 168 -25.91 28.00 11.52
C VAL A 168 -25.81 28.45 12.97
N GLU A 169 -25.66 29.77 13.15
CA GLU A 169 -25.78 30.42 14.44
C GLU A 169 -27.26 30.38 14.84
N GLU A 170 -27.68 29.32 15.54
CA GLU A 170 -28.87 29.39 16.39
C GLU A 170 -28.55 30.34 17.55
N LYS A 171 -28.78 31.63 17.35
CA LYS A 171 -29.17 32.52 18.45
C LYS A 171 -30.65 32.81 18.30
N SER A 172 -31.40 31.93 18.93
CA SER A 172 -32.72 32.13 19.49
C SER A 172 -33.00 33.60 19.83
N THR A 173 -33.99 34.14 19.12
CA THR A 173 -34.86 35.21 19.60
C THR A 173 -35.56 34.76 20.87
N SER A 174 -35.40 35.52 21.95
CA SER A 174 -36.26 35.60 23.14
C SER A 174 -35.82 36.91 23.83
N SER A 175 -36.53 38.02 23.61
CA SER A 175 -37.65 38.51 24.45
C SER A 175 -37.23 38.75 25.89
#